data_AF-A0A5N6WIB1-F1
#
_entry.id   AF-A0A5N6WIB1-F1
#
_cell.length_a   1.000
_cell.length_b   1.000
_cell.length_c   1.000
_cell.angle_alpha   90.00
_cell.angle_beta   90.00
_cell.angle_gamma   90.00
#
_symmetry.space_group_name_H-M   'P 1'
#
loop_
_entity.id
_entity.type
_entity.pdbx_description
1 polymer ?
#
loop_
_entity_poly.entity_id
_entity_poly.type
_entity_poly.pdbx_seq_one_letter_code
_entity_poly.pdbx_strand_id
1 'polypeptide(L)'
;MDGTLILENLLRADIVNSFNRELDVRLAVRPEGERLLADKYPPHFRYVPNTPAKCEMFRHAILNSLVIRAICKDYFQYTGDHWLSAAFPRAIDPGMSAQNFHRDDTTHPLMQYQSLVATPIPISFVFPLSNFTEESAAT
;
A
#
# COMPACT_ATOMS: atom_id res chain seq x y z
N MET A 1 9.38 -2.50 21.27
CA MET A 1 9.38 -3.15 19.94
C MET A 1 9.27 -2.07 18.89
N ASP A 2 9.85 -2.31 17.72
CA ASP A 2 10.25 -1.27 16.75
C ASP A 2 9.11 -0.78 15.84
N GLY A 3 7.90 -1.32 15.99
CA GLY A 3 6.70 -0.87 15.27
C GLY A 3 6.64 -1.23 13.77
N THR A 4 7.72 -1.77 13.22
CA THR A 4 7.85 -2.19 11.82
C THR A 4 8.75 -3.42 11.69
N LEU A 5 8.64 -4.15 10.58
CA LEU A 5 9.52 -5.26 10.20
C LEU A 5 9.55 -5.43 8.67
N ILE A 6 10.59 -6.08 8.16
CA ILE A 6 10.73 -6.43 6.74
C ILE A 6 10.54 -7.94 6.56
N LEU A 7 9.68 -8.31 5.61
CA LEU A 7 9.50 -9.70 5.17
C LEU A 7 10.22 -9.90 3.84
N GLU A 8 11.40 -10.50 3.89
CA GLU A 8 12.18 -10.80 2.69
C GLU A 8 11.53 -11.92 1.88
N ASN A 9 11.53 -11.76 0.55
CA ASN A 9 11.07 -12.78 -0.39
C ASN A 9 9.64 -13.29 -0.14
N LEU A 10 8.78 -12.45 0.46
CA LEU A 10 7.37 -12.77 0.70
C LEU A 10 6.62 -13.09 -0.60
N LEU A 11 6.90 -12.32 -1.65
CA LEU A 11 6.33 -12.52 -2.98
C LEU A 11 7.41 -13.10 -3.90
N ARG A 12 7.04 -14.16 -4.63
CA ARG A 12 7.91 -14.73 -5.66
C ARG A 12 8.07 -13.75 -6.83
N ALA A 13 9.22 -13.82 -7.51
CA ALA A 13 9.53 -12.95 -8.64
C ALA A 13 8.50 -13.03 -9.79
N ASP A 14 7.94 -14.22 -10.06
CA ASP A 14 6.91 -14.41 -11.09
C ASP A 14 5.60 -13.68 -10.76
N ILE A 15 5.24 -13.61 -9.47
CA ILE A 15 4.08 -12.85 -8.99
C ILE A 15 4.32 -11.35 -9.17
N VAL A 16 5.49 -10.87 -8.73
CA VAL A 16 5.85 -9.44 -8.85
C VAL A 16 5.88 -9.03 -10.33
N ASN A 17 6.53 -9.80 -11.19
CA ASN A 17 6.61 -9.52 -12.63
C ASN A 17 5.23 -9.50 -13.31
N SER A 18 4.36 -10.46 -12.95
CA SER A 18 3.00 -10.52 -13.51
C SER A 18 2.16 -9.34 -13.05
N PHE A 19 2.26 -8.97 -11.78
CA PHE A 19 1.56 -7.82 -11.23
C PHE A 19 2.06 -6.49 -11.84
N ASN A 20 3.37 -6.33 -12.04
CA ASN A 20 3.94 -5.16 -12.71
C ASN A 20 3.38 -4.98 -14.13
N ARG A 21 3.27 -6.06 -14.92
CA ARG A 21 2.65 -5.99 -16.26
C ARG A 21 1.20 -5.51 -16.21
N GLU A 22 0.41 -5.95 -15.24
CA GLU A 22 -0.97 -5.46 -15.06
C GLU A 22 -0.99 -3.96 -14.74
N LEU A 23 -0.06 -3.50 -13.91
CA LEU A 23 0.06 -2.09 -13.53
C LEU A 23 0.55 -1.20 -14.66
N ASP A 24 1.50 -1.66 -15.47
CA ASP A 24 2.00 -0.90 -16.62
C ASP A 24 0.87 -0.51 -17.57
N VAL A 25 -0.05 -1.44 -17.83
CA VAL A 25 -1.26 -1.17 -18.63
C VAL A 25 -2.12 -0.08 -18.00
N ARG A 26 -2.27 -0.07 -16.67
CA ARG A 26 -3.10 0.92 -15.97
C ARG A 26 -2.42 2.28 -15.83
N LEU A 27 -1.10 2.30 -15.67
CA LEU A 27 -0.30 3.52 -15.55
C LEU A 27 -0.14 4.23 -16.90
N ALA A 28 -0.24 3.50 -18.02
CA ALA A 28 -0.25 4.08 -19.37
C ALA A 28 -1.53 4.86 -19.69
N VAL A 29 -2.64 4.57 -18.99
CA VAL A 29 -3.93 5.23 -19.22
C VAL A 29 -4.01 6.54 -18.44
N ARG A 30 -4.31 7.64 -19.14
CA ARG A 30 -4.72 8.90 -18.49
C ARG A 30 -6.24 8.91 -18.31
N PRO A 31 -6.75 8.80 -17.08
CA PRO A 31 -8.20 8.88 -16.85
C PRO A 31 -8.71 10.29 -17.14
N GLU A 32 -9.88 10.36 -17.78
CA GLU A 32 -10.63 11.61 -18.01
C GLU A 32 -11.58 11.90 -16.83
N GLY A 33 -11.90 13.17 -16.62
CA GLY A 33 -12.82 13.63 -15.56
C GLY A 33 -12.15 13.88 -14.21
N GLU A 34 -12.99 14.17 -13.20
CA GLU A 34 -12.55 14.45 -11.82
C GLU A 34 -11.95 13.22 -11.14
N ARG A 35 -10.86 13.43 -10.39
CA ARG A 35 -10.15 12.40 -9.63
C ARG A 35 -9.99 12.84 -8.18
N LEU A 36 -10.94 12.44 -7.34
CA LEU A 36 -11.06 12.82 -5.92
C LEU A 36 -9.76 12.86 -5.12
N LEU A 37 -8.88 11.87 -5.30
CA LEU A 37 -7.57 11.85 -4.63
C LEU A 37 -6.48 12.52 -5.49
N ALA A 38 -6.35 12.12 -6.75
CA ALA A 38 -5.21 12.52 -7.57
C ALA A 38 -5.19 14.01 -7.90
N ASP A 39 -6.35 14.66 -8.00
CA ASP A 39 -6.45 16.10 -8.27
C ASP A 39 -6.00 16.95 -7.07
N LYS A 40 -5.82 16.34 -5.90
CA LYS A 40 -5.26 17.00 -4.69
C LYS A 40 -3.74 16.99 -4.65
N TYR A 41 -3.07 16.33 -5.59
CA TYR A 41 -1.62 16.20 -5.65
C TYR A 41 -1.06 16.76 -6.97
N PRO A 42 0.24 17.08 -7.03
CA PRO A 42 0.86 17.56 -8.27
C PRO A 42 0.74 16.56 -9.43
N PRO A 43 0.88 17.00 -10.69
CA PRO A 43 0.72 16.14 -11.87
C PRO A 43 1.66 14.91 -11.96
N HIS A 44 2.79 14.93 -11.26
CA HIS A 44 3.71 13.78 -11.17
C HIS A 44 3.19 12.67 -10.23
N PHE A 45 2.06 12.88 -9.55
CA PHE A 45 1.40 11.88 -8.72
C PHE A 45 0.77 10.78 -9.58
N ARG A 46 1.54 9.71 -9.82
CA ARG A 46 1.07 8.51 -10.52
C ARG A 46 0.46 7.52 -9.52
N TYR A 47 -0.80 7.16 -9.77
CA TYR A 47 -1.62 6.43 -8.82
C TYR A 47 -2.67 5.59 -9.53
N VAL A 48 -2.79 4.32 -9.12
CA VAL A 48 -3.82 3.38 -9.60
C VAL A 48 -4.77 3.06 -8.43
N PRO A 49 -6.00 3.63 -8.38
CA PRO A 49 -6.95 3.32 -7.32
C PRO A 49 -7.52 1.91 -7.48
N ASN A 50 -8.00 1.34 -6.36
CA ASN A 50 -8.78 0.11 -6.33
C ASN A 50 -8.12 -1.05 -7.09
N THR A 51 -6.89 -1.36 -6.70
CA THR A 51 -6.05 -2.41 -7.31
C THR A 51 -6.73 -3.78 -7.40
N PRO A 52 -7.46 -4.28 -6.37
CA PRO A 52 -8.12 -5.58 -6.46
C PRO A 52 -9.11 -5.69 -7.63
N ALA A 53 -9.80 -4.60 -7.98
CA ALA A 53 -10.74 -4.59 -9.09
C ALA A 53 -10.04 -4.60 -10.46
N LYS A 54 -8.75 -4.25 -10.52
CA LYS A 54 -8.02 -3.99 -11.77
C LYS A 54 -6.93 -5.01 -12.08
N CYS A 55 -6.38 -5.65 -11.05
CA CYS A 55 -5.19 -6.48 -11.12
C CYS A 55 -5.50 -7.87 -10.56
N GLU A 56 -5.47 -8.88 -11.42
CA GLU A 56 -5.83 -10.25 -11.05
C GLU A 56 -4.79 -10.84 -10.11
N MET A 57 -3.51 -10.54 -10.36
CA MET A 57 -2.41 -10.96 -9.49
C MET A 57 -2.57 -10.41 -8.08
N PHE A 58 -2.98 -9.14 -7.95
CA PHE A 58 -3.26 -8.59 -6.62
C PHE A 58 -4.45 -9.32 -5.97
N ARG A 59 -5.56 -9.44 -6.70
CA ARG A 59 -6.83 -10.00 -6.19
C ARG A 59 -6.73 -11.46 -5.78
N HIS A 60 -6.04 -12.27 -6.57
CA HIS A 60 -6.03 -13.72 -6.41
C HIS A 60 -4.78 -14.25 -5.69
N ALA A 61 -3.62 -13.61 -5.84
CA ALA A 61 -2.38 -14.04 -5.18
C ALA A 61 -2.03 -13.18 -3.96
N ILE A 62 -1.78 -11.88 -4.15
CA ILE A 62 -1.20 -11.03 -3.10
C ILE A 62 -2.17 -10.85 -1.92
N LEU A 63 -3.43 -10.50 -2.20
CA LEU A 63 -4.47 -10.31 -1.20
C LEU A 63 -4.80 -11.61 -0.42
N ASN A 64 -4.49 -12.77 -0.99
CA ASN A 64 -4.74 -14.07 -0.39
C ASN A 64 -3.49 -14.72 0.22
N SER A 65 -2.40 -13.96 0.39
CA SER A 65 -1.17 -14.46 1.01
C SER A 65 -1.44 -15.02 2.41
N LEU A 66 -1.03 -16.27 2.63
CA LEU A 66 -1.18 -16.95 3.92
C LEU A 66 -0.37 -16.27 5.03
N VAL A 67 0.81 -15.74 4.69
CA VAL A 67 1.67 -15.04 5.66
C VAL A 67 1.02 -13.72 6.10
N ILE A 68 0.49 -12.93 5.16
CA ILE A 68 -0.22 -11.68 5.47
C ILE A 68 -1.44 -11.97 6.35
N ARG A 69 -2.23 -12.99 5.99
CA ARG A 69 -3.40 -13.40 6.78
C ARG A 69 -3.02 -13.84 8.19
N ALA A 70 -1.90 -14.55 8.36
CA ALA A 70 -1.42 -14.95 9.67
C ALA A 70 -1.03 -13.74 10.53
N ILE A 71 -0.32 -12.77 9.94
CA ILE A 71 0.04 -11.50 10.61
C ILE A 71 -1.23 -10.74 11.02
N CYS A 72 -2.18 -10.55 10.10
CA CYS A 72 -3.41 -9.84 10.43
C CYS A 72 -4.24 -10.57 11.49
N LYS A 73 -4.28 -11.91 11.48
CA LYS A 73 -4.99 -12.69 12.50
C LYS A 73 -4.43 -12.45 13.90
N ASP A 74 -3.10 -12.41 14.04
CA ASP A 74 -2.47 -12.15 15.33
C ASP A 74 -2.59 -10.67 15.74
N TYR A 75 -2.33 -9.76 14.80
CA TYR A 75 -2.36 -8.31 15.03
C TYR A 75 -3.77 -7.81 15.42
N PHE A 76 -4.81 -8.31 14.77
CA PHE A 76 -6.19 -7.93 15.03
C PHE A 76 -6.94 -8.86 15.98
N GLN A 77 -6.27 -9.78 16.67
CA GLN A 77 -6.93 -10.80 17.51
C GLN A 77 -7.91 -10.21 18.54
N TYR A 78 -7.64 -9.00 19.04
CA TYR A 78 -8.46 -8.30 20.03
C TYR A 78 -9.42 -7.28 19.42
N THR A 79 -9.24 -6.91 18.15
CA THR A 79 -10.13 -5.99 17.42
C THR A 79 -11.20 -6.77 16.65
N GLY A 80 -10.89 -8.01 16.25
CA GLY A 80 -11.76 -8.92 15.53
C GLY A 80 -11.47 -8.96 14.04
N ASP A 81 -12.54 -9.09 13.26
CA ASP A 81 -12.45 -9.17 11.80
C ASP A 81 -11.85 -7.90 11.21
N HIS A 82 -11.14 -8.06 10.10
CA HIS A 82 -10.50 -6.98 9.36
C HIS A 82 -10.75 -7.18 7.86
N TRP A 83 -10.66 -6.08 7.11
CA TRP A 83 -10.75 -6.10 5.66
C TRP A 83 -9.77 -5.10 5.05
N LEU A 84 -9.62 -5.17 3.73
CA LEU A 84 -8.81 -4.22 2.99
C LEU A 84 -9.54 -2.87 2.88
N SER A 85 -9.04 -1.85 3.59
CA SER A 85 -9.53 -0.47 3.44
C SER A 85 -9.20 0.09 2.05
N ALA A 86 -7.94 -0.06 1.63
CA ALA A 86 -7.48 0.38 0.31
C ALA A 86 -6.21 -0.36 -0.12
N ALA A 87 -6.05 -0.56 -1.42
CA ALA A 87 -4.78 -0.95 -2.04
C ALA A 87 -4.57 -0.17 -3.33
N PHE A 88 -3.42 0.50 -3.43
CA PHE A 88 -3.10 1.38 -4.54
C PHE A 88 -1.58 1.51 -4.74
N PRO A 89 -1.07 1.10 -5.90
CA PRO A 89 0.28 1.41 -6.29
C PRO A 89 0.48 2.90 -6.52
N ARG A 90 1.69 3.32 -6.17
CA ARG A 90 2.23 4.66 -6.36
C ARG A 90 3.51 4.52 -7.16
N ALA A 91 3.69 5.36 -8.17
CA ALA A 91 4.99 5.56 -8.79
C ALA A 91 5.49 6.95 -8.41
N ILE A 92 6.74 7.00 -7.95
CA ILE A 92 7.44 8.21 -7.57
C ILE A 92 8.45 8.49 -8.69
N ASP A 93 8.29 9.62 -9.36
CA ASP A 93 9.21 10.01 -10.42
C ASP A 93 10.58 10.40 -9.83
N PRO A 94 11.69 10.25 -10.57
CA PRO A 94 13.01 10.67 -10.10
C PRO A 94 13.04 12.15 -9.72
N GLY A 95 13.77 12.47 -8.64
CA GLY A 95 13.95 13.85 -8.16
C GLY A 95 12.81 14.40 -7.29
N MET A 96 11.84 13.57 -6.91
CA MET A 96 10.81 13.97 -5.94
C MET A 96 11.38 14.02 -4.52
N SER A 97 11.02 15.07 -3.78
CA SER A 97 11.38 15.20 -2.36
C SER A 97 10.69 14.14 -1.49
N ALA A 98 11.36 13.74 -0.42
CA ALA A 98 10.76 12.89 0.61
C ALA A 98 9.51 13.53 1.23
N GLN A 99 8.57 12.70 1.68
CA GLN A 99 7.42 13.16 2.46
C GLN A 99 7.88 13.64 3.85
N ASN A 100 7.13 14.57 4.44
CA ASN A 100 7.28 14.90 5.85
C ASN A 100 6.96 13.67 6.72
N PHE A 101 7.58 13.57 7.89
CA PHE A 101 7.19 12.55 8.88
C PHE A 101 5.71 12.69 9.24
N HIS A 102 4.98 11.58 9.22
CA HIS A 102 3.55 11.53 9.49
C HIS A 102 3.13 10.15 10.01
N ARG A 103 1.88 10.05 10.44
CA ARG A 103 1.18 8.80 10.74
C ARG A 103 0.05 8.59 9.73
N ASP A 104 -0.32 7.35 9.48
CA ASP A 104 -1.43 6.96 8.61
C ASP A 104 -2.81 7.12 9.30
N ASP A 105 -3.07 8.27 9.91
CA ASP A 105 -4.29 8.54 10.69
C ASP A 105 -5.28 9.50 10.01
N THR A 106 -4.94 10.01 8.82
CA THR A 106 -5.71 11.05 8.12
C THR A 106 -6.93 10.52 7.39
N THR A 107 -6.90 9.26 6.91
CA THR A 107 -8.05 8.64 6.22
C THR A 107 -9.22 8.40 7.18
N HIS A 108 -8.90 8.05 8.43
CA HIS A 108 -9.88 7.88 9.51
C HIS A 108 -9.48 8.75 10.71
N PRO A 109 -9.81 10.06 10.71
CA PRO A 109 -9.31 11.02 11.69
C PRO A 109 -9.57 10.65 13.17
N LEU A 110 -10.57 9.80 13.43
CA LEU A 110 -10.85 9.25 14.75
C LEU A 110 -9.65 8.49 15.37
N MET A 111 -8.73 7.99 14.54
CA MET A 111 -7.52 7.29 14.98
C MET A 111 -6.57 8.19 15.77
N GLN A 112 -6.57 9.49 15.51
CA GLN A 112 -5.70 10.46 16.20
C GLN A 112 -5.99 10.54 17.70
N TYR A 113 -7.18 10.13 18.11
CA TYR A 113 -7.63 10.15 19.50
C TYR A 113 -7.51 8.78 20.18
N GLN A 114 -7.03 7.75 19.47
CA GLN A 114 -6.80 6.43 20.07
C GLN A 114 -5.60 6.48 21.01
N SER A 115 -5.77 5.91 22.21
CA SER A 115 -4.68 5.76 23.15
C SER A 115 -3.65 4.76 22.63
N LEU A 116 -2.37 4.94 22.99
CA LEU A 116 -1.30 4.00 22.63
C LEU A 116 -1.52 2.58 23.18
N VAL A 117 -2.32 2.43 24.25
CA VAL A 117 -2.67 1.13 24.83
C VAL A 117 -3.99 0.56 24.28
N ALA A 118 -4.67 1.31 23.41
CA ALA A 118 -5.86 0.82 22.74
C ALA A 118 -5.50 -0.29 21.75
N THR A 119 -6.46 -1.16 21.47
CA THR A 119 -6.28 -2.23 20.51
C THR A 119 -6.06 -1.65 19.11
N PRO A 120 -5.07 -2.13 18.33
CA PRO A 120 -4.78 -1.57 17.02
C PRO A 120 -5.93 -1.75 16.01
N ILE A 121 -6.12 -0.75 15.16
CA ILE A 121 -7.25 -0.70 14.20
C ILE A 121 -6.77 -0.77 12.74
N PRO A 122 -5.60 -0.22 12.36
CA PRO A 122 -5.02 -0.43 11.04
C PRO A 122 -3.63 -1.06 11.08
N ILE A 123 -3.29 -1.69 9.95
CA ILE A 123 -1.93 -2.12 9.63
C ILE A 123 -1.63 -1.71 8.19
N SER A 124 -0.42 -1.22 7.93
CA SER A 124 0.04 -0.85 6.58
C SER A 124 0.99 -1.92 6.07
N PHE A 125 0.71 -2.46 4.87
CA PHE A 125 1.62 -3.34 4.13
C PHE A 125 2.16 -2.58 2.92
N VAL A 126 3.48 -2.38 2.88
CA VAL A 126 4.17 -1.71 1.77
C VAL A 126 4.88 -2.76 0.93
N PHE A 127 4.54 -2.82 -0.36
CA PHE A 127 5.12 -3.76 -1.31
C PHE A 127 6.05 -3.00 -2.27
N PRO A 128 7.37 -3.15 -2.16
CA PRO A 128 8.29 -2.64 -3.18
C PRO A 128 8.08 -3.45 -4.47
N LEU A 129 7.71 -2.76 -5.55
CA LEU A 129 7.55 -3.35 -6.89
C LEU A 129 8.73 -3.03 -7.82
N SER A 130 9.65 -2.20 -7.33
CA SER A 130 10.99 -1.92 -7.82
C SER A 130 11.94 -1.97 -6.63
N ASN A 131 13.25 -1.98 -6.88
CA ASN A 131 14.22 -1.93 -5.79
C ASN A 131 14.06 -0.63 -5.00
N PHE A 132 14.01 -0.76 -3.66
CA PHE A 132 14.11 0.37 -2.73
C PHE A 132 15.57 0.48 -2.30
N THR A 133 16.22 1.57 -2.68
CA THR A 133 17.62 1.88 -2.34
C THR A 133 17.70 3.23 -1.62
N GLU A 134 18.85 3.56 -1.04
CA GLU A 134 19.10 4.89 -0.48
C GLU A 134 18.90 6.00 -1.52
N GLU A 135 19.30 5.74 -2.78
CA GLU A 135 19.15 6.67 -3.90
C GLU A 135 17.69 6.82 -4.34
N SER A 136 16.89 5.75 -4.30
CA SER A 136 15.49 5.77 -4.73
C SER A 136 14.52 6.17 -3.61
N ALA A 137 15.02 6.69 -2.48
CA ALA A 137 14.25 7.07 -1.30
C ALA A 137 13.40 5.92 -0.72
N ALA A 138 14.06 4.84 -0.29
CA ALA A 138 13.43 3.76 0.47
C ALA A 138 12.65 4.30 1.70
N THR A 139 11.49 3.70 1.97
CA THR A 139 10.66 3.98 3.16
C THR A 139 11.28 3.41 4.42
#